data_AF-A0A7C5BP86-F1
#
_entry.id   AF-A0A7C5BP86-F1
#
_cell.length_a   1.000
_cell.length_b   1.000
_cell.length_c   1.000
_cell.angle_alpha   90.00
_cell.angle_beta   90.00
_cell.angle_gamma   90.00
#
_symmetry.space_group_name_H-M   'P 1'
#
loop_
_entity.id
_entity.type
_entity.pdbx_description
1 polymer ?
#
loop_
_entity_poly.entity_id
_entity_poly.type
_entity_poly.pdbx_seq_one_letter_code
_entity_poly.pdbx_strand_id
1 'polypeptide(L)'
;VVDRLKSNGISVGLVYGKDDHPVPYSPIHSKYCIIDDHVVIDGSFNWYNTSVFSHDLIVVARHHEVAKPYLYEFEQIQRLLRVYY
;
A
#
# COMPACT_ATOMS: atom_id res chain seq x y z
N VAL A 1 -6.51 5.99 -12.66
CA VAL A 1 -5.46 4.95 -12.45
C VAL A 1 -6.10 3.62 -12.11
N VAL A 2 -6.97 3.57 -11.10
CA VAL A 2 -7.70 2.35 -10.69
C VAL A 2 -8.36 1.63 -11.87
N ASP A 3 -9.22 2.30 -12.64
CA ASP A 3 -9.92 1.66 -13.77
C ASP A 3 -8.98 1.08 -14.82
N ARG A 4 -7.87 1.77 -15.11
CA ARG A 4 -6.84 1.31 -16.04
C ARG A 4 -6.12 0.07 -15.53
N LEU A 5 -5.82 -0.01 -14.23
CA LEU A 5 -5.19 -1.19 -13.64
C LEU A 5 -6.18 -2.38 -13.68
N LYS A 6 -7.42 -2.16 -13.26
CA LYS A 6 -8.48 -3.17 -13.30
C LYS A 6 -8.72 -3.68 -14.72
N SER A 7 -8.78 -2.79 -15.71
CA SER A 7 -8.98 -3.18 -17.12
C SER A 7 -7.82 -3.99 -17.72
N ASN A 8 -6.63 -3.95 -17.08
CA ASN A 8 -5.46 -4.75 -17.45
C ASN A 8 -5.31 -6.00 -16.56
N GLY A 9 -6.35 -6.42 -15.84
CA GLY A 9 -6.36 -7.65 -15.04
C GLY A 9 -5.64 -7.55 -13.70
N ILE A 10 -5.28 -6.35 -13.26
CA ILE A 10 -4.66 -6.12 -11.94
C ILE A 10 -5.77 -5.94 -10.91
N SER A 11 -5.76 -6.76 -9.87
CA SER A 11 -6.68 -6.61 -8.74
C SER A 11 -6.36 -5.32 -7.97
N VAL A 12 -7.37 -4.49 -7.72
CA VAL A 12 -7.21 -3.21 -7.00
C VAL A 12 -8.28 -3.09 -5.92
N GLY A 13 -7.85 -3.23 -4.66
CA GLY A 13 -8.71 -3.01 -3.49
C GLY A 13 -8.67 -1.55 -3.02
N LEU A 14 -9.84 -0.91 -2.92
CA LEU A 14 -10.01 0.36 -2.20
C LEU A 14 -10.28 0.06 -0.73
N VAL A 15 -9.49 0.63 0.18
CA VAL A 15 -9.54 0.27 1.61
C VAL A 15 -10.08 1.41 2.46
N TYR A 16 -11.01 1.10 3.36
CA TYR A 16 -11.64 2.06 4.28
C TYR A 16 -11.67 1.51 5.71
N GLY A 17 -11.71 2.44 6.68
CA GLY A 17 -11.88 2.12 8.10
C GLY A 17 -13.22 1.41 8.37
N LYS A 18 -13.33 0.70 9.50
CA LYS A 18 -14.56 -0.03 9.86
C LYS A 18 -15.70 0.90 10.25
N ASP A 19 -15.37 1.98 10.94
CA ASP A 19 -16.34 2.92 11.48
C ASP A 19 -16.85 3.84 10.37
N ASP A 20 -18.13 4.16 10.43
CA ASP A 20 -18.75 5.09 9.51
C ASP A 20 -18.49 6.52 9.99
N HIS A 21 -17.97 7.32 9.06
CA HIS A 21 -17.74 8.74 9.24
C HIS A 21 -18.51 9.51 8.16
N PRO A 22 -18.86 10.78 8.40
CA PRO A 22 -19.50 11.62 7.38
C PRO A 22 -18.70 11.69 6.07
N VAL A 23 -17.38 11.52 6.16
CA VAL A 23 -16.46 11.40 5.03
C VAL A 23 -15.77 10.04 5.12
N PRO A 24 -15.86 9.17 4.09
CA PRO A 24 -15.15 7.90 4.07
C PRO A 24 -13.64 8.11 4.23
N TYR A 25 -13.05 7.43 5.21
CA TYR A 25 -11.63 7.54 5.54
C TYR A 25 -10.90 6.21 5.30
N SER A 26 -9.72 6.31 4.70
CA SER A 26 -8.79 5.19 4.61
C SER A 26 -7.71 5.35 5.69
N PRO A 27 -7.53 4.39 6.60
CA PRO A 27 -6.49 4.45 7.62
C PRO A 27 -5.11 4.09 7.07
N ILE A 28 -5.00 3.66 5.81
CA ILE A 28 -3.73 3.29 5.21
C ILE A 28 -2.97 4.55 4.81
N HIS A 29 -1.83 4.78 5.46
CA HIS A 29 -0.90 5.84 5.11
C HIS A 29 0.52 5.33 4.79
N SER A 30 0.76 4.02 4.86
CA SER A 30 2.04 3.43 4.47
C SER A 30 2.18 3.43 2.95
N LYS A 31 3.41 3.62 2.45
CA LYS A 31 3.72 3.72 1.01
C LYS A 31 4.76 2.67 0.65
N TYR A 32 4.39 1.40 0.82
CA TYR A 32 5.29 0.29 0.59
C TYR A 32 4.83 -0.64 -0.53
N CYS A 33 5.77 -1.44 -1.03
CA CYS A 33 5.54 -2.51 -1.99
C CYS A 33 6.43 -3.70 -1.64
N ILE A 34 5.86 -4.90 -1.80
CA ILE A 34 6.57 -6.16 -1.61
C ILE A 34 6.63 -6.85 -2.97
N ILE A 35 7.81 -7.35 -3.35
CA ILE A 35 8.04 -8.08 -4.59
C ILE A 35 8.68 -9.43 -4.22
N ASP A 36 8.09 -10.51 -4.73
CA ASP A 36 8.55 -11.90 -4.59
C ASP A 36 8.86 -12.32 -3.14
N ASP A 37 8.07 -11.84 -2.17
CA ASP A 37 8.23 -12.11 -0.73
C ASP A 37 9.65 -11.81 -0.18
N HIS A 38 10.40 -10.93 -0.86
CA HIS A 38 11.82 -10.75 -0.59
C HIS A 38 12.31 -9.30 -0.74
N VAL A 39 11.78 -8.54 -1.69
CA VAL A 39 12.13 -7.12 -1.84
C VAL A 39 11.03 -6.27 -1.24
N VAL A 40 11.42 -5.36 -0.35
CA VAL A 40 10.54 -4.32 0.20
C VAL A 40 11.03 -2.97 -0.28
N ILE A 41 10.12 -2.20 -0.86
CA ILE A 41 10.26 -0.76 -1.10
C ILE A 41 9.38 -0.08 -0.05
N ASP A 42 9.93 0.83 0.75
CA ASP A 42 9.17 1.57 1.76
C ASP A 42 9.74 2.99 1.94
N GLY A 43 8.99 3.88 2.57
CA GLY A 43 9.42 5.23 2.88
C GLY A 43 8.28 6.24 2.96
N SER A 44 8.64 7.53 3.02
CA SER A 44 7.67 8.62 3.03
C SER A 44 7.21 9.03 1.62
N PHE A 45 7.93 8.58 0.59
CA PHE A 45 7.70 8.95 -0.81
C PHE A 45 6.36 8.42 -1.34
N ASN A 46 5.49 9.34 -1.77
CA ASN A 46 4.26 8.97 -2.48
C ASN A 46 4.54 8.71 -3.96
N TRP A 47 3.84 7.76 -4.56
CA TRP A 47 4.08 7.35 -5.95
C TRP A 47 3.40 8.28 -6.97
N TYR A 48 3.73 9.56 -6.91
CA TYR A 48 3.33 10.59 -7.86
C TYR A 48 4.43 11.63 -8.04
N ASN A 49 4.40 12.37 -9.15
CA ASN A 49 5.51 13.24 -9.56
C ASN A 49 5.84 14.36 -8.56
N THR A 50 4.87 14.89 -7.82
CA THR A 50 5.13 15.98 -6.87
C THR A 50 5.96 15.54 -5.66
N SER A 51 6.03 14.25 -5.29
CA SER A 51 6.94 13.76 -4.23
C SER A 51 8.42 13.81 -4.64
N VAL A 52 8.73 14.03 -5.92
CA VAL A 52 10.12 14.27 -6.36
C VAL A 52 10.67 15.60 -5.83
N PHE A 53 9.78 16.54 -5.49
CA PHE A 53 10.16 17.86 -4.98
C PHE A 53 9.97 18.00 -3.46
N SER A 54 9.65 16.91 -2.75
CA SER A 54 9.56 16.88 -1.29
C SER A 54 10.82 16.27 -0.68
N HIS A 55 10.97 16.46 0.64
CA HIS A 55 12.02 15.83 1.43
C HIS A 55 11.63 14.40 1.82
N ASP A 56 11.26 13.60 0.82
CA ASP A 56 10.85 12.22 1.01
C ASP A 56 12.02 11.24 0.82
N LEU A 57 11.91 10.08 1.49
CA LEU A 57 12.89 9.00 1.39
C LEU A 57 12.26 7.75 0.79
N ILE A 58 13.10 6.97 0.10
CA ILE A 58 12.82 5.60 -0.33
C ILE A 58 13.92 4.71 0.20
N VAL A 59 13.54 3.63 0.87
CA VAL A 59 14.41 2.54 1.30
C VAL A 59 14.05 1.31 0.49
N VAL A 60 15.06 0.64 -0.04
CA VAL A 60 14.91 -0.64 -0.75
C VAL A 60 15.74 -1.67 -0.02
N ALA A 61 15.07 -2.71 0.49
CA ALA A 61 15.71 -3.82 1.18
C ALA A 61 15.37 -5.13 0.45
N ARG A 62 16.39 -5.97 0.21
CA ARG A 62 16.23 -7.30 -0.38
C ARG A 62 16.59 -8.35 0.65
N HIS A 63 15.64 -8.72 1.51
CA HIS A 63 15.81 -9.74 2.52
C HIS A 63 14.46 -10.36 2.91
N HIS A 64 14.31 -11.68 2.80
CA HIS A 64 13.04 -12.37 3.10
C HIS A 64 12.54 -12.08 4.53
N GLU A 65 13.42 -12.14 5.53
CA GLU A 65 13.01 -11.82 6.92
C GLU A 65 12.55 -10.37 7.11
N VAL A 66 13.02 -9.44 6.27
CA VAL A 66 12.55 -8.04 6.29
C VAL A 66 11.17 -7.94 5.64
N ALA A 67 10.87 -8.77 4.64
CA ALA A 67 9.57 -8.77 3.96
C ALA A 67 8.44 -9.37 4.80
N LYS A 68 8.72 -10.34 5.68
CA LYS A 68 7.73 -11.01 6.54
C LYS A 68 6.77 -10.06 7.28
N PRO A 69 7.23 -9.04 8.03
CA PRO A 69 6.31 -8.13 8.72
C PRO A 69 5.42 -7.31 7.76
N TYR A 70 5.90 -6.98 6.56
CA TYR A 70 5.09 -6.26 5.56
C TYR A 70 4.02 -7.16 4.95
N LEU A 71 4.36 -8.43 4.68
CA LEU A 71 3.37 -9.43 4.22
C LEU A 71 2.27 -9.62 5.27
N TYR A 72 2.67 -9.77 6.54
CA TYR A 72 1.73 -9.87 7.65
C TYR A 72 0.80 -8.66 7.75
N GLU A 73 1.34 -7.44 7.64
CA GLU A 73 0.53 -6.21 7.67
C GLU A 73 -0.44 -6.14 6.48
N PHE A 74 0.00 -6.52 5.28
CA PHE A 74 -0.87 -6.59 4.11
C PHE A 74 -2.05 -7.56 4.32
N GLU A 75 -1.80 -8.73 4.90
CA GLU A 75 -2.87 -9.67 5.28
C GLU A 75 -3.80 -9.09 6.37
N GLN A 76 -3.24 -8.39 7.36
CA GLN A 76 -4.05 -7.74 8.39
C GLN A 76 -4.94 -6.65 7.81
N ILE A 77 -4.44 -5.85 6.87
CA ILE A 77 -5.24 -4.85 6.13
C ILE A 77 -6.44 -5.52 5.46
N GLN A 78 -6.24 -6.64 4.75
CA GLN A 78 -7.33 -7.34 4.09
C GLN A 78 -8.35 -7.92 5.08
N ARG A 79 -7.89 -8.43 6.23
CA ARG A 79 -8.76 -9.04 7.25
C ARG A 79 -9.51 -8.02 8.10
N LEU A 80 -8.85 -6.91 8.42
CA LEU A 80 -9.29 -5.97 9.45
C LEU A 80 -9.93 -4.71 8.86
N LEU A 81 -9.82 -4.42 7.57
CA LEU A 81 -10.41 -3.22 6.97
C LEU A 81 -11.48 -3.58 5.94
N ARG A 82 -12.31 -2.59 5.57
CA ARG A 82 -13.28 -2.77 4.48
C ARG A 82 -12.53 -2.62 3.16
N VAL A 83 -12.44 -3.70 2.38
CA VAL A 83 -11.75 -3.71 1.07
C VAL A 83 -12.75 -3.92 -0.05
N TYR A 84 -12.75 -3.03 -1.04
CA TYR A 84 -13.62 -3.08 -2.21
C TYR A 84 -12.78 -3.30 -3.48
N TYR A 85 -12.92 -4.47 -4.09
CA TYR A 85 -12.16 -4.88 -5.28
C TYR A 85 -12.75 -4.41 -6.61
#